data_AF-C7NZQ4-F1
#
_entry.id   AF-C7NZQ4-F1
#
_cell.length_a   1.000
_cell.length_b   1.000
_cell.length_c   1.000
_cell.angle_alpha   90.00
_cell.angle_beta   90.00
_cell.angle_gamma   90.00
#
_symmetry.space_group_name_H-M   'P 1'
#
loop_
_entity.id
_entity.type
_entity.pdbx_description
1 polymer ?
#
loop_
_entity_poly.entity_id
_entity_poly.type
_entity_poly.pdbx_seq_one_letter_code
_entity_poly.pdbx_strand_id
1 'polypeptide(L)'
;MSEGEHRKVGKRGQVTIPKELRERFGIEGGDDVLIHEEAGKLVIEQPLTREELAEGYRKRSQRIRELADELADVSTEANEQLGDAPEW
;
A
#
# COMPACT_ATOMS: atom_id res chain seq x y z
N MET A 1 -14.18 -14.56 -1.87
CA MET A 1 -14.96 -13.78 -2.85
C MET A 1 -15.82 -12.82 -2.03
N SER A 2 -15.50 -11.54 -1.95
CA SER A 2 -16.42 -10.61 -1.28
C SER A 2 -17.64 -10.46 -2.19
N GLU A 3 -18.80 -10.86 -1.69
CA GLU A 3 -20.07 -10.73 -2.38
C GLU A 3 -20.33 -9.24 -2.63
N GLY A 4 -20.34 -8.83 -3.90
CA GLY A 4 -20.61 -7.44 -4.27
C GLY A 4 -22.10 -7.17 -4.13
N GLU A 5 -22.47 -6.11 -3.41
CA GLU A 5 -23.87 -5.70 -3.27
C GLU A 5 -24.23 -4.66 -4.33
N HIS A 6 -25.33 -4.87 -5.06
CA HIS A 6 -25.84 -3.88 -6.00
C HIS A 6 -26.48 -2.69 -5.28
N ARG A 7 -26.02 -1.48 -5.60
CA ARG A 7 -26.61 -0.23 -5.11
C ARG A 7 -27.13 0.61 -6.26
N LYS A 8 -28.29 1.25 -6.06
CA LYS A 8 -28.84 2.20 -7.01
C LYS A 8 -28.20 3.57 -6.78
N VAL A 9 -27.71 4.18 -7.86
CA VAL A 9 -27.26 5.56 -7.84
C VAL A 9 -28.49 6.47 -7.74
N GLY A 10 -28.50 7.37 -6.75
CA GLY A 10 -29.56 8.33 -6.55
C GLY A 10 -29.61 9.38 -7.68
N LYS A 11 -30.71 10.12 -7.78
CA LYS A 11 -30.91 11.14 -8.84
C LYS A 11 -29.81 12.23 -8.89
N ARG A 12 -29.09 12.42 -7.79
CA ARG A 12 -27.99 13.40 -7.64
C ARG A 12 -26.60 12.78 -7.86
N GLY A 13 -26.51 11.52 -8.30
CA GLY A 13 -25.23 10.82 -8.48
C GLY A 13 -24.66 10.17 -7.22
N GLN A 14 -25.32 10.29 -6.07
CA GLN A 14 -24.88 9.70 -4.81
C GLN A 14 -25.10 8.17 -4.78
N VAL A 15 -24.13 7.44 -4.24
CA VAL A 15 -24.24 6.00 -3.94
C VAL A 15 -23.89 5.77 -2.47
N THR A 16 -24.65 4.90 -1.80
CA THR A 16 -24.39 4.56 -0.39
C THR A 16 -23.36 3.46 -0.31
N ILE A 17 -22.29 3.67 0.46
CA ILE A 17 -21.32 2.63 0.79
C ILE A 17 -21.93 1.69 1.86
N PRO A 18 -22.03 0.37 1.60
CA PRO A 18 -22.50 -0.62 2.57
C PRO A 18 -21.78 -0.52 3.92
N LYS A 19 -22.52 -0.78 5.01
CA LYS A 19 -22.00 -0.65 6.38
C LYS A 19 -20.74 -1.50 6.62
N GLU A 20 -20.73 -2.74 6.14
CA GLU A 20 -19.61 -3.65 6.29
C GLU A 20 -18.33 -3.13 5.61
N LEU A 21 -18.46 -2.48 4.45
CA LEU A 21 -17.33 -1.85 3.78
C LEU A 21 -16.85 -0.62 4.55
N ARG A 22 -17.78 0.21 5.03
CA ARG A 22 -17.43 1.36 5.87
C ARG A 22 -16.66 0.96 7.12
N GLU A 23 -17.11 -0.08 7.82
CA GLU A 23 -16.43 -0.58 9.03
C GLU A 23 -15.06 -1.18 8.71
N ARG A 24 -14.97 -2.00 7.65
CA ARG A 24 -13.70 -2.65 7.27
C ARG A 24 -12.64 -1.66 6.81
N PHE A 25 -13.07 -0.61 6.12
CA PHE A 25 -12.18 0.44 5.62
C PHE A 25 -12.12 1.65 6.56
N GLY A 26 -12.84 1.69 7.68
CA GLY A 26 -12.82 2.80 8.63
C GLY A 26 -13.37 4.13 8.10
N ILE A 27 -14.39 4.09 7.24
CA ILE A 27 -15.01 5.29 6.64
C ILE A 27 -16.23 5.71 7.45
N GLU A 28 -16.19 6.91 8.00
CA GLU A 28 -17.26 7.52 8.80
C GLU A 28 -18.07 8.57 8.01
N GLY A 29 -19.21 8.98 8.58
CA GLY A 29 -20.07 9.97 7.96
C GLY A 29 -19.47 11.36 8.11
N GLY A 30 -19.08 11.97 6.98
CA GLY A 30 -18.43 13.28 6.95
C GLY A 30 -16.98 13.24 6.49
N ASP A 31 -16.41 12.04 6.34
CA ASP A 31 -15.07 11.86 5.79
C ASP A 31 -15.00 12.27 4.33
N ASP A 32 -13.89 12.91 3.97
CA ASP A 32 -13.51 13.08 2.57
C ASP A 32 -12.98 11.75 2.01
N VAL A 33 -13.22 11.50 0.72
CA VAL A 33 -12.71 10.32 0.00
C VAL A 33 -12.16 10.73 -1.35
N LEU A 34 -11.11 10.04 -1.79
CA LEU A 34 -10.61 10.17 -3.16
C LEU A 34 -11.42 9.24 -4.07
N ILE A 35 -11.93 9.77 -5.17
CA ILE A 35 -12.65 8.99 -6.18
C ILE A 35 -11.92 9.16 -7.51
N HIS A 36 -11.45 8.06 -8.09
CA HIS A 36 -10.75 8.04 -9.38
C HIS A 36 -11.08 6.79 -10.20
N GLU A 37 -10.62 6.78 -11.45
CA GLU A 37 -10.69 5.61 -12.32
C GLU A 37 -9.37 4.84 -12.26
N GLU A 38 -9.47 3.52 -12.08
CA GLU A 38 -8.33 2.61 -12.20
C GLU A 38 -8.75 1.33 -12.91
N ALA A 39 -8.04 0.97 -13.98
CA ALA A 39 -8.32 -0.23 -14.78
C ALA A 39 -9.82 -0.37 -15.20
N GLY A 40 -10.44 0.75 -15.58
CA GLY A 40 -11.85 0.80 -15.99
C GLY A 40 -12.86 0.63 -14.84
N LYS A 41 -12.41 0.77 -13.58
CA LYS A 41 -13.26 0.69 -12.38
C LYS A 41 -13.25 2.03 -11.66
N LEU A 42 -14.40 2.39 -11.08
CA LEU A 42 -14.49 3.49 -10.14
C LEU A 42 -13.93 3.01 -8.79
N VAL A 43 -12.84 3.62 -8.35
CA VAL A 43 -12.17 3.32 -7.09
C VAL A 43 -12.45 4.45 -6.10
N ILE A 44 -12.69 4.07 -4.84
CA ILE A 44 -12.89 4.99 -3.72
C ILE A 44 -11.83 4.65 -2.69
N GLU A 45 -10.99 5.61 -2.35
CA GLU A 45 -9.92 5.48 -1.37
C GLU A 45 -10.10 6.45 -0.22
N GLN A 46 -9.66 6.04 0.96
CA GLN A 46 -9.45 7.00 2.04
C GLN A 46 -8.32 7.95 1.66
N PRO A 47 -8.46 9.26 1.91
CA PRO A 47 -7.41 10.21 1.64
C PRO A 47 -6.26 9.92 2.60
N LEU A 48 -5.20 9.32 2.09
CA LEU A 48 -3.93 9.28 2.80
C LEU A 48 -3.46 10.73 2.95
N THR A 49 -3.35 11.21 4.19
CA THR A 49 -2.73 12.51 4.44
C THR A 49 -1.27 12.46 4.00
N ARG A 50 -0.72 13.63 3.61
CA ARG A 50 0.68 13.74 3.19
C ARG A 50 1.64 13.26 4.28
N GLU A 51 1.26 13.47 5.54
CA GLU A 51 1.93 12.99 6.74
C GLU A 51 1.94 11.46 6.85
N GLU A 52 0.81 10.79 6.63
CA GLU A 52 0.73 9.31 6.66
C GLU A 52 1.55 8.67 5.53
N LEU A 53 1.54 9.28 4.35
CA LEU A 53 2.37 8.87 3.22
C LEU A 53 3.87 9.02 3.54
N ALA A 54 4.26 10.14 4.16
CA ALA A 54 5.63 10.39 4.59
C ALA A 54 6.07 9.41 5.69
N GLU A 55 5.20 9.08 6.64
CA GLU A 55 5.46 8.07 7.67
C GLU A 55 5.66 6.68 7.05
N GLY A 56 4.83 6.32 6.06
CA GLY A 56 4.97 5.09 5.28
C GLY A 56 6.33 4.98 4.60
N TYR A 57 6.79 6.07 3.94
CA TYR A 57 8.13 6.13 3.36
C TYR A 57 9.24 5.98 4.41
N ARG A 58 9.13 6.66 5.57
CA ARG A 58 10.12 6.55 6.66
C ARG A 58 10.25 5.11 7.16
N LYS A 59 9.12 4.44 7.44
CA LYS A 59 9.10 3.04 7.91
C LYS A 59 9.65 2.05 6.87
N ARG A 60 9.46 2.32 5.58
CA ARG A 60 10.01 1.48 4.50
C ARG A 60 11.52 1.66 4.35
N SER A 61 12.01 2.89 4.45
CA SER A 61 13.46 3.17 4.38
C SER A 61 14.23 2.55 5.54
N GLN A 62 13.67 2.54 6.75
CA GLN A 62 14.28 1.87 7.91
C GLN A 62 14.44 0.37 7.69
N ARG A 63 13.37 -0.31 7.26
CA ARG A 63 13.42 -1.75 6.96
C ARG A 63 14.39 -2.12 5.84
N ILE A 64 14.48 -1.30 4.79
CA ILE A 64 15.44 -1.53 3.71
C ILE A 64 16.88 -1.39 4.21
N ARG A 65 17.14 -0.44 5.12
CA ARG A 65 18.47 -0.26 5.71
C ARG A 65 18.86 -1.43 6.60
N GLU A 66 17.96 -1.85 7.50
CA GLU A 66 18.18 -3.02 8.36
C GLU A 66 18.47 -4.29 7.54
N LEU A 67 17.70 -4.52 6.48
CA LEU A 67 17.92 -5.66 5.58
C LEU A 67 19.25 -5.54 4.81
N ALA A 68 19.64 -4.33 4.40
CA ALA A 68 20.92 -4.12 3.73
C ALA A 68 22.11 -4.35 4.68
N ASP A 69 21.99 -3.94 5.95
CA ASP A 69 22.99 -4.20 6.98
C ASP A 69 23.10 -5.72 7.25
N GLU A 70 21.97 -6.43 7.40
CA GLU A 70 21.93 -7.89 7.57
C GLU A 70 22.59 -8.64 6.39
N LEU A 71 22.32 -8.19 5.17
CA LEU A 71 22.88 -8.81 3.96
C LEU A 71 24.36 -8.44 3.71
N ALA A 72 24.86 -7.35 4.30
CA ALA A 72 26.26 -6.95 4.18
C ALA A 72 27.19 -7.96 4.89
N ASP A 73 26.74 -8.53 6.01
CA ASP A 73 27.47 -9.57 6.73
C ASP A 73 27.53 -10.86 5.90
N VAL A 74 26.42 -11.25 5.25
CA VAL A 74 26.35 -12.42 4.37
C VAL A 74 27.25 -12.27 3.13
N SER A 75 27.35 -11.07 2.56
CA SER A 75 28.20 -10.81 1.40
C SER A 75 29.69 -10.88 1.72
N THR A 76 30.08 -10.56 2.96
CA THR A 76 31.50 -10.59 3.38
C THR A 76 31.97 -12.03 3.54
N GLU A 77 31.17 -12.88 4.19
CA GLU A 77 31.46 -14.32 4.34
C GLU A 77 31.52 -15.05 2.99
N ALA A 78 30.64 -14.69 2.04
CA ALA A 78 30.63 -15.30 0.71
C ALA A 78 31.87 -14.94 -0.12
N ASN A 79 32.35 -13.70 -0.05
CA ASN A 79 33.58 -13.28 -0.74
C ASN A 79 34.83 -13.93 -0.15
N GLU A 80 34.88 -14.14 1.17
CA GLU A 80 36.01 -14.83 1.82
C GLU A 80 36.10 -16.32 1.41
N GLN A 81 34.97 -16.98 1.13
CA GLN A 81 34.96 -18.39 0.71
C GLN A 81 35.16 -18.61 -0.79
N LEU A 82 34.85 -17.62 -1.65
CA LEU A 82 34.89 -17.81 -3.11
C LEU A 82 36.25 -17.49 -3.76
N GLY A 83 37.13 -16.76 -3.08
CA GLY A 83 38.42 -16.35 -3.64
C GLY A 83 38.28 -15.41 -4.85
N ASP A 84 39.40 -14.82 -5.29
CA ASP A 84 39.39 -13.91 -6.44
C ASP A 84 38.91 -14.60 -7.71
N ALA A 85 38.10 -13.89 -8.49
CA ALA A 85 37.63 -14.37 -9.78
C ALA A 85 38.83 -14.69 -10.69
N PRO A 86 38.86 -15.85 -11.37
CA PRO A 86 39.99 -16.22 -12.21
C PRO A 86 40.15 -15.25 -13.37
N GLU A 87 41.37 -14.73 -13.54
CA GLU A 87 41.76 -13.89 -14.68
C GLU A 87 41.91 -14.78 -15.92
N TRP A 88 40.91 -14.78 -16.80
CA TRP A 88 40.98 -15.33 -18.14
C TRP A 88 40.55 -14.30 -19.18
#